data_AF-A0AAN9ACY5-F1
#
_entry.id   AF-A0AAN9ACY5-F1
#
_cell.length_a   1.000
_cell.length_b   1.000
_cell.length_c   1.000
_cell.angle_alpha   90.00
_cell.angle_beta   90.00
_cell.angle_gamma   90.00
#
_symmetry.space_group_name_H-M   'P 1'
#
loop_
_entity.id
_entity.type
_entity.pdbx_description
1 polymer ?
#
loop_
_entity_poly.entity_id
_entity_poly.type
_entity_poly.pdbx_seq_one_letter_code
_entity_poly.pdbx_strand_id
1 'polypeptide(L)'
;MENTNTEENDLATASEETAKSIKAIDRTTVHRICSGQVVLTLATAVKELVENSIDAGATSVEVRLKDHAISLLEVCDNGKGVEEDDFEGLSKNHDQV
;
A
#
# COMPACT_ATOMS: atom_id res chain seq x y z
N MET A 1 -62.42 -24.49 -34.43
CA MET A 1 -61.83 -24.74 -33.10
C MET A 1 -60.40 -24.26 -33.22
N GLU A 2 -60.17 -23.06 -32.75
CA GLU A 2 -58.94 -22.29 -32.94
C GLU A 2 -58.07 -22.55 -31.71
N ASN A 3 -56.88 -23.09 -31.93
CA ASN A 3 -55.95 -23.46 -30.85
C ASN A 3 -55.28 -22.19 -30.31
N THR A 4 -55.57 -21.84 -29.06
CA THR A 4 -54.85 -20.80 -28.32
C THR A 4 -53.62 -21.41 -27.64
N ASN A 5 -52.49 -21.39 -28.32
CA ASN A 5 -51.19 -21.46 -27.65
C ASN A 5 -50.70 -20.03 -27.45
N THR A 6 -50.95 -19.49 -26.25
CA THR A 6 -50.41 -18.22 -25.80
C THR A 6 -48.97 -18.43 -25.37
N GLU A 7 -48.08 -17.77 -26.11
CA GLU A 7 -46.71 -17.38 -25.76
C GLU A 7 -46.73 -16.69 -24.38
N GLU A 8 -45.74 -16.81 -23.49
CA GLU A 8 -44.43 -16.19 -23.62
C GLU A 8 -43.43 -16.97 -22.76
N ASN A 9 -42.37 -17.40 -23.41
CA ASN A 9 -41.18 -17.98 -22.83
C ASN A 9 -40.40 -16.84 -22.16
N ASP A 10 -40.20 -16.92 -20.84
CA ASP A 10 -39.27 -16.06 -20.07
C ASP A 10 -37.85 -16.27 -20.64
N LEU A 11 -37.54 -15.57 -21.73
CA LEU A 11 -36.20 -15.52 -22.28
C LEU A 11 -35.35 -14.68 -21.32
N ALA A 12 -34.49 -15.38 -20.58
CA ALA A 12 -33.36 -14.82 -19.88
C ALA A 12 -32.63 -13.81 -20.78
N THR A 13 -32.71 -12.53 -20.43
CA THR A 13 -31.95 -11.46 -21.07
C THR A 13 -30.51 -11.52 -20.57
N ALA A 14 -29.68 -12.29 -21.26
CA ALA A 14 -28.22 -12.21 -21.09
C ALA A 14 -27.77 -10.80 -21.45
N SER A 15 -27.08 -10.14 -20.52
CA SER A 15 -26.62 -8.76 -20.65
C SER A 15 -25.62 -8.62 -21.81
N GLU A 16 -26.05 -8.04 -22.93
CA GLU A 16 -25.17 -7.56 -23.99
C GLU A 16 -24.54 -6.20 -23.61
N GLU A 17 -23.92 -6.11 -22.42
CA GLU A 17 -23.01 -4.99 -22.16
C GLU A 17 -21.67 -5.31 -22.83
N THR A 18 -21.43 -4.73 -24.00
CA THR A 18 -20.12 -4.80 -24.67
C THR A 18 -19.04 -4.33 -23.68
N ALA A 19 -18.13 -5.24 -23.32
CA ALA A 19 -17.07 -4.98 -22.36
C ALA A 19 -16.34 -3.68 -22.71
N LYS A 20 -16.34 -2.72 -21.77
CA LYS A 20 -15.64 -1.45 -21.93
C LYS A 20 -14.17 -1.72 -22.28
N SER A 21 -13.66 -0.98 -23.28
CA SER A 21 -12.24 -0.97 -23.64
C SER A 21 -11.37 -0.79 -22.39
N ILE A 22 -10.43 -1.71 -22.19
CA ILE A 22 -9.43 -1.62 -21.11
C ILE A 22 -8.63 -0.33 -21.33
N LYS A 23 -8.52 0.50 -20.28
CA LYS A 23 -7.72 1.73 -20.28
C LYS A 23 -6.61 1.61 -19.24
N ALA A 24 -5.46 2.21 -19.54
CA ALA A 24 -4.37 2.32 -18.58
C ALA A 24 -4.84 3.12 -17.35
N ILE A 25 -4.46 2.64 -16.17
CA ILE A 25 -4.69 3.33 -14.89
C ILE A 25 -3.78 4.55 -14.85
N ASP A 26 -4.29 5.69 -14.38
CA ASP A 26 -3.49 6.92 -14.26
C ASP A 26 -2.36 6.73 -13.24
N ARG A 27 -1.24 7.46 -13.42
CA ARG A 27 -0.04 7.31 -12.58
C ARG A 27 -0.32 7.52 -11.08
N THR A 28 -1.25 8.40 -10.72
CA THR A 28 -1.60 8.67 -9.32
C THR A 28 -2.31 7.45 -8.73
N THR A 29 -3.23 6.84 -9.47
CA THR A 29 -3.90 5.61 -9.05
C THR A 29 -2.95 4.41 -9.06
N VAL A 30 -2.03 4.31 -10.04
CA VAL A 30 -0.96 3.29 -10.02
C VAL A 30 -0.11 3.45 -8.77
N HIS A 31 0.35 4.66 -8.47
CA HIS A 31 1.12 4.93 -7.25
C HIS A 31 0.35 4.55 -5.99
N ARG A 32 -0.96 4.88 -5.92
CA ARG A 32 -1.84 4.50 -4.81
C ARG A 32 -2.07 2.99 -4.68
N ILE A 33 -2.16 2.26 -5.80
CA ILE A 33 -2.32 0.80 -5.82
C ILE A 33 -0.99 0.12 -5.46
N CYS A 34 0.12 0.57 -6.04
CA CYS A 34 1.46 0.05 -5.75
C CYS A 34 1.90 0.38 -4.31
N SER A 35 1.50 1.54 -3.75
CA SER A 35 1.66 1.82 -2.32
C SER A 35 0.82 0.88 -1.45
N GLY A 36 -0.19 0.21 -2.01
CA GLY A 36 -1.00 -0.82 -1.35
C GLY A 36 -0.43 -2.25 -1.43
N GLN A 37 0.58 -2.50 -2.27
CA GLN A 37 1.32 -3.78 -2.26
C GLN A 37 2.52 -3.75 -1.31
N VAL A 38 2.94 -2.56 -0.88
CA VAL A 38 3.77 -2.37 0.31
C VAL A 38 2.83 -2.30 1.52
N VAL A 39 2.19 -3.42 1.83
CA VAL A 39 1.52 -3.57 3.13
C VAL A 39 2.63 -3.68 4.18
N LEU A 40 3.10 -2.53 4.68
CA LEU A 40 4.00 -2.48 5.83
C LEU A 40 3.21 -3.01 7.01
N THR A 41 3.51 -4.24 7.43
CA THR A 41 3.09 -4.66 8.75
C THR A 41 3.80 -3.75 9.76
N LEU A 42 3.15 -3.43 10.88
CA LEU A 42 3.78 -2.67 11.95
C LEU A 42 5.13 -3.30 12.37
N ALA A 43 5.19 -4.62 12.37
CA ALA A 43 6.40 -5.38 12.66
C ALA A 43 7.51 -5.12 11.62
N THR A 44 7.17 -5.03 10.33
CA THR A 44 8.13 -4.66 9.28
C THR A 44 8.63 -3.24 9.51
N ALA A 45 7.75 -2.27 9.77
CA ALA A 45 8.16 -0.89 10.04
C ALA A 45 9.11 -0.80 11.25
N VAL A 46 8.81 -1.51 12.35
CA VAL A 46 9.70 -1.60 13.51
C VAL A 46 11.03 -2.24 13.15
N LYS A 47 11.02 -3.36 12.41
CA LYS A 47 12.24 -4.05 11.96
C LYS A 47 13.16 -3.10 11.21
N GLU A 48 12.67 -2.43 10.18
CA GLU A 48 13.50 -1.56 9.33
C GLU A 48 14.06 -0.38 10.14
N LEU A 49 13.26 0.23 11.02
CA LEU A 49 13.73 1.32 11.88
C LEU A 49 14.80 0.87 12.88
N VAL A 50 14.64 -0.31 13.47
CA VAL A 50 15.62 -0.88 14.41
C VAL A 50 16.91 -1.30 13.68
N GLU A 51 16.80 -1.87 12.47
CA GLU A 51 17.96 -2.19 11.63
C GLU A 51 18.75 -0.92 11.28
N ASN A 52 18.07 0.17 10.91
CA ASN A 52 18.71 1.47 10.69
C ASN A 52 19.47 1.97 11.93
N SER A 53 18.90 1.84 13.13
CA SER A 53 19.58 2.20 14.38
C SER A 53 20.83 1.34 14.62
N ILE A 54 20.78 0.04 14.30
CA ILE A 54 21.93 -0.87 14.42
C ILE A 54 23.03 -0.50 13.40
N ASP A 55 22.67 -0.20 12.15
CA ASP A 55 23.59 0.24 11.11
C ASP A 55 24.23 1.62 11.42
N ALA A 56 23.51 2.44 12.20
CA ALA A 56 24.03 3.67 12.78
C ALA A 56 24.96 3.45 13.98
N GLY A 57 25.14 2.21 14.43
CA GLY A 57 26.01 1.84 15.56
C GLY A 57 25.41 2.15 16.92
N ALA A 58 24.08 2.25 17.03
CA ALA A 58 23.41 2.50 18.30
C ALA A 58 23.71 1.39 19.33
N THR A 59 23.89 1.80 20.58
CA THR A 59 24.06 0.89 21.73
C THR A 59 22.79 0.81 22.59
N SER A 60 21.87 1.75 22.39
CA SER A 60 20.57 1.80 23.03
C SER A 60 19.53 2.22 21.99
N VAL A 61 18.44 1.45 21.93
CA VAL A 61 17.29 1.74 21.07
C VAL A 61 16.02 1.60 21.91
N GLU A 62 15.21 2.64 21.94
CA GLU A 62 13.92 2.68 22.62
C GLU A 62 12.79 2.65 21.61
N VAL A 63 11.84 1.73 21.79
CA VAL A 63 10.65 1.63 20.93
C VAL A 63 9.42 1.95 21.77
N ARG A 64 8.67 2.98 21.37
CA ARG A 64 7.44 3.40 22.04
C ARG A 64 6.23 3.22 21.13
N LEU A 65 5.20 2.59 21.68
CA LEU A 65 3.92 2.38 21.02
C LEU A 65 2.82 3.04 21.85
N LYS A 66 1.88 3.73 21.19
CA LYS A 66 0.67 4.26 21.82
C LYS A 66 -0.57 3.76 21.08
N ASP A 67 -1.59 3.38 21.83
CA ASP A 67 -2.87 2.86 21.31
C ASP A 67 -2.66 1.75 20.27
N HIS A 68 -1.86 0.74 20.60
CA HIS A 68 -1.47 -0.34 19.69
C HIS A 68 -0.81 0.16 18.38
N ALA A 69 -0.03 1.24 18.50
CA ALA A 69 0.65 1.95 17.41
C ALA A 69 -0.27 2.65 16.40
N ILE A 70 -1.58 2.73 16.69
CA ILE A 70 -2.53 3.47 15.86
C ILE A 70 -2.25 4.97 15.98
N SER A 71 -1.92 5.45 17.18
CA SER A 71 -1.65 6.87 17.42
C SER A 71 -0.17 7.23 17.42
N LEU A 72 0.73 6.30 17.75
CA LEU A 72 2.17 6.54 17.72
C LEU A 72 2.98 5.24 17.60
N LEU A 73 3.94 5.26 16.68
CA LEU A 73 5.10 4.38 16.62
C LEU A 73 6.33 5.29 16.64
N GLU A 74 7.18 5.16 17.66
CA GLU A 74 8.42 5.93 17.79
C GLU A 74 9.59 4.97 18.06
N VAL A 75 10.69 5.18 17.34
CA VAL A 75 11.97 4.49 17.56
C VAL A 75 13.02 5.58 17.79
N CYS A 76 13.64 5.57 18.97
CA CYS A 76 14.68 6.51 19.35
C CYS A 76 15.98 5.74 19.59
N ASP A 77 17.07 6.18 18.98
CA ASP A 77 18.38 5.58 19.18
C ASP A 77 19.45 6.63 19.50
N ASN A 78 20.62 6.14 19.93
CA ASN A 78 21.80 6.94 20.19
C ASN A 78 22.93 6.67 19.18
N GLY A 79 22.58 6.30 17.96
CA GLY A 79 23.52 6.06 16.87
C GLY A 79 24.15 7.36 16.35
N LYS A 80 24.94 7.21 15.29
CA LYS A 80 25.67 8.32 14.64
C LYS A 80 24.78 9.40 14.00
N GLY A 81 23.48 9.12 13.84
CA GLY A 81 22.54 10.00 13.16
C GLY A 81 22.72 10.00 11.64
N VAL A 82 22.14 11.02 10.99
CA VAL A 82 22.24 11.28 9.55
C VAL A 82 22.90 12.64 9.38
N GLU A 83 23.88 12.75 8.48
CA GLU A 83 24.54 14.01 8.15
C GLU A 83 23.56 14.95 7.41
N GLU A 84 23.67 16.26 7.60
CA GLU A 84 22.72 17.22 7.01
C GLU A 84 22.67 17.17 5.48
N ASP A 85 23.82 16.87 4.85
CA ASP A 85 23.95 16.73 3.40
C ASP A 85 23.12 15.55 2.84
N ASP A 86 22.82 14.54 3.66
CA ASP A 86 22.06 13.35 3.28
C ASP A 86 20.54 13.51 3.50
N PHE A 87 20.09 14.61 4.11
CA PHE A 87 18.67 14.83 4.43
C PHE A 87 17.77 14.82 3.20
N GLU A 88 18.26 15.34 2.07
CA GLU A 88 17.50 15.34 0.81
C GLU A 88 17.30 13.90 0.27
N GLY A 89 18.24 13.00 0.55
CA GLY A 89 18.22 11.61 0.09
C GLY A 89 17.41 10.66 0.97
N LEU A 90 17.20 11.02 2.24
CA LEU A 90 16.74 10.11 3.29
C LEU A 90 15.39 9.41 3.01
N SER A 91 14.51 10.06 2.24
CA SER A 91 13.17 9.56 1.91
C SER A 91 12.94 9.30 0.42
N LYS A 92 14.02 9.29 -0.38
CA LYS A 92 13.91 9.00 -1.82
C LYS A 92 13.65 7.51 -2.03
N ASN A 93 12.73 7.18 -2.94
CA ASN A 93 12.48 5.79 -3.33
C ASN A 93 13.66 5.25 -4.15
N HIS A 94 14.05 4.00 -3.89
CA HIS A 94 15.17 3.33 -4.58
C HIS A 94 14.92 3.09 -6.09
N ASP A 95 13.67 3.14 -6.55
CA ASP A 95 13.27 2.88 -7.95
C ASP A 95 13.32 4.12 -8.89
N GLN A 96 14.06 5.18 -8.52
CA GLN A 96 14.30 6.31 -9.42
C GLN A 96 15.79 6.50 -9.69
N VAL A 97 16.32 5.67 -10.59
CA VAL A 97 17.49 5.93 -11.45
C VAL A 97 17.06 5.71 -12.89
#